data_AF-A0A520RE31-F1
#
_entry.id   AF-A0A520RE31-F1
#
_cell.length_a   1.000
_cell.length_b   1.000
_cell.length_c   1.000
_cell.angle_alpha   90.00
_cell.angle_beta   90.00
_cell.angle_gamma   90.00
#
_symmetry.space_group_name_H-M   'P 1'
#
loop_
_entity.id
_entity.type
_entity.pdbx_description
1 polymer ?
#
loop_
_entity_poly.entity_id
_entity_poly.type
_entity_poly.pdbx_seq_one_letter_code
_entity_poly.pdbx_strand_id
1 'polypeptide(L)' 'SPFTEELDGLMAICLQHEIDHLEGKLFVDYLSALKRQRIRGKLVKDQKRRDS' A
#
# COMPACT_ATOMS: atom_id res chain seq x y z
N SER A 1 15.14 22.22 -17.13
CA SER A 1 15.76 20.90 -17.41
C SER A 1 15.06 19.84 -16.58
N PRO A 2 14.89 18.60 -17.07
CA PRO A 2 14.35 17.51 -16.26
C PRO A 2 15.30 17.16 -15.11
N PHE A 3 14.73 16.69 -14.00
CA PHE A 3 15.47 16.16 -12.85
C PHE A 3 15.42 14.63 -12.90
N THR A 4 16.53 13.98 -12.55
CA THR A 4 16.66 12.53 -12.49
C THR A 4 17.49 12.16 -11.26
N GLU A 5 17.07 11.14 -10.54
CA GLU A 5 17.75 10.61 -9.36
C GLU A 5 17.66 9.08 -9.35
N GLU A 6 18.77 8.40 -9.00
CA GLU A 6 18.77 6.97 -8.74
C GLU A 6 18.56 6.74 -7.25
N LEU A 7 17.57 5.92 -6.91
CA LEU A 7 17.19 5.65 -5.53
C LEU A 7 17.33 4.17 -5.23
N ASP A 8 17.68 3.87 -3.99
CA ASP A 8 17.75 2.52 -3.46
C ASP A 8 17.08 2.41 -2.08
N GLY A 9 17.13 1.19 -1.53
CA GLY A 9 16.65 0.90 -0.19
C GLY A 9 15.24 1.41 0.09
N LEU A 10 15.08 2.10 1.21
CA LEU A 10 13.77 2.59 1.66
C LEU A 10 13.21 3.69 0.76
N MET A 11 14.06 4.57 0.20
CA MET A 11 13.59 5.68 -0.64
C MET A 11 13.00 5.15 -1.94
N ALA A 12 13.65 4.17 -2.56
CA ALA A 12 13.11 3.49 -3.73
C ALA A 12 11.77 2.81 -3.44
N ILE A 13 11.62 2.17 -2.28
CA ILE A 13 10.37 1.51 -1.87
C ILE A 13 9.25 2.53 -1.70
N CYS A 14 9.51 3.62 -0.99
CA CYS A 14 8.53 4.68 -0.78
C CYS A 14 8.10 5.31 -2.11
N LEU A 15 9.04 5.65 -2.99
CA LEU A 15 8.69 6.24 -4.28
C LEU A 15 7.82 5.31 -5.13
N GLN A 16 8.17 4.02 -5.20
CA GLN A 16 7.36 3.02 -5.90
C GLN A 16 5.96 2.88 -5.30
N HIS A 17 5.85 2.91 -3.96
CA HIS A 17 4.56 2.87 -3.27
C HIS A 17 3.65 4.06 -3.64
N GLU A 18 4.20 5.27 -3.69
CA GLU A 18 3.43 6.46 -4.07
C GLU A 18 3.03 6.43 -5.56
N ILE A 19 3.90 5.92 -6.44
CA ILE A 19 3.58 5.72 -7.86
C ILE A 19 2.41 4.73 -8.00
N ASP A 20 2.45 3.60 -7.28
CA ASP A 20 1.36 2.62 -7.27
C ASP A 20 0.02 3.26 -6.87
N HIS A 21 0.04 4.18 -5.88
CA HIS A 21 -1.16 4.93 -5.49
C HIS A 21 -1.72 5.81 -6.61
N LEU A 22 -0.87 6.43 -7.44
CA LEU A 22 -1.31 7.19 -8.61
C LEU A 22 -1.98 6.31 -9.67
N GLU A 23 -1.59 5.04 -9.74
CA GLU A 23 -2.18 4.03 -10.62
C GLU A 23 -3.37 3.29 -9.99
N GLY A 24 -3.79 3.67 -8.78
CA GLY A 24 -4.87 3.01 -8.05
C GLY A 24 -4.53 1.62 -7.52
N LYS A 25 -3.24 1.27 -7.46
CA LYS A 25 -2.73 0.04 -6.86
C LYS A 25 -2.43 0.25 -5.39
N LEU A 26 -2.72 -0.75 -4.58
CA LEU A 26 -2.37 -0.80 -3.18
C LEU A 26 -1.34 -1.92 -2.95
N PHE A 27 -0.49 -1.78 -1.93
CA PHE A 27 0.49 -2.83 -1.61
C PHE A 27 -0.15 -4.21 -1.37
N VAL A 28 -1.42 -4.24 -0.93
CA VAL A 28 -2.17 -5.47 -0.69
C VAL A 28 -2.44 -6.24 -1.99
N ASP A 29 -2.42 -5.60 -3.14
CA ASP A 29 -2.66 -6.23 -4.45
C ASP A 29 -1.54 -7.20 -4.84
N TYR A 30 -0.35 -7.04 -4.26
CA TYR A 30 0.77 -7.98 -4.41
C TYR A 30 0.70 -9.18 -3.45
N LEU A 31 -0.25 -9.21 -2.51
CA LEU A 31 -0.39 -10.30 -1.54
C LEU A 31 -1.30 -11.41 -2.06
N SER A 32 -1.14 -12.63 -1.54
CA SER A 32 -2.08 -13.72 -1.85
C SER A 32 -3.51 -13.39 -1.41
N ALA A 33 -4.50 -13.98 -2.10
CA ALA A 33 -5.92 -13.74 -1.82
C ALA A 33 -6.29 -13.98 -0.35
N LEU A 34 -5.74 -15.01 0.28
CA LEU A 34 -5.96 -15.31 1.70
C LEU A 34 -5.42 -14.20 2.61
N LYS A 35 -4.24 -13.64 2.31
CA LYS A 35 -3.65 -12.57 3.12
C LYS A 35 -4.43 -11.26 2.94
N ARG A 36 -4.87 -10.93 1.71
CA ARG A 36 -5.78 -9.81 1.44
C ARG A 36 -7.08 -9.92 2.24
N GLN A 37 -7.74 -11.07 2.22
CA GLN A 37 -8.99 -11.29 2.94
C GLN A 37 -8.81 -11.11 4.47
N ARG A 38 -7.70 -11.62 5.03
CA ARG A 38 -7.38 -11.42 6.46
C ARG A 38 -7.20 -9.94 6.82
N ILE A 39 -6.49 -9.17 5.99
CA ILE A 39 -6.28 -7.73 6.23
C ILE A 39 -7.62 -6.99 6.18
N ARG A 40 -8.43 -7.24 5.15
CA ARG A 40 -9.77 -6.63 5.02
C ARG A 40 -10.66 -6.92 6.24
N GLY A 41 -10.67 -8.17 6.71
CA GLY A 41 -11.43 -8.57 7.89
C GLY A 41 -11.00 -7.81 9.16
N LYS A 42 -9.69 -7.60 9.35
CA LYS A 42 -9.16 -6.79 10.46
C LYS A 42 -9.60 -5.34 10.35
N LEU A 43 -9.45 -4.71 9.18
CA LEU A 43 -9.85 -3.31 8.96
C LEU A 43 -11.34 -3.09 9.24
N VAL A 44 -12.22 -3.97 8.78
CA VAL A 44 -13.67 -3.87 9.05
C VAL A 44 -13.96 -4.00 10.54
N LYS A 45 -13.28 -4.90 11.25
CA LYS A 45 -13.43 -5.06 12.70
C LYS A 45 -12.91 -3.83 13.46
N ASP A 46 -11.82 -3.24 13.00
CA ASP A 46 -11.24 -2.02 13.60
C ASP A 46 -12.14 -0.81 13.39
N GLN A 47 -12.72 -0.68 12.20
CA GLN A 47 -13.70 0.38 11.90
C GLN A 47 -14.91 0.29 12.84
N LYS A 48 -15.52 -0.90 12.97
CA LYS A 48 -16.64 -1.12 13.89
C LYS A 48 -16.32 -0.75 15.34
N ARG A 49 -15.09 -1.01 15.79
CA ARG A 49 -14.63 -0.66 17.15
C ARG A 49 -14.43 0.83 17.36
N ARG A 50 -14.13 1.59 16.31
CA ARG A 50 -13.99 3.06 16.37
C ARG A 50 -15.34 3.78 16.36
N ASP A 51 -16.35 3.14 15.75
CA ASP A 51 -17.69 3.70 15.59
C ASP A 51 -18.64 3.39 16.77
N SER A 52 -18.17 2.62 17.77
CA SER A 52 -18.90 2.28 19.02
C SER A 52 -18.36 3.08 20.20
#